data_AF-A0A522TB82-F1
#
_entry.id   AF-A0A522TB82-F1
#
_cell.length_a   1.000
_cell.length_b   1.000
_cell.length_c   1.000
_cell.angle_alpha   90.00
_cell.angle_beta   90.00
_cell.angle_gamma   90.00
#
_symmetry.space_group_name_H-M   'P 1'
#
loop_
_entity.id
_entity.type
_entity.pdbx_description
1 polymer ?
#
loop_
_entity_poly.entity_id
_entity_poly.type
_entity_poly.pdbx_seq_one_letter_code
_entity_poly.pdbx_strand_id
1 'polypeptide(L)' 'MRACCAYYSPVALAKAIGRTKTYYVREAIIEHLDDLEYLYLAEQRLLEIRAGRATTIPLADVMKKYDVAD' A
#
# COMPACT_ATOMS: atom_id res chain seq x y z
N MET A 1 -30.21 9.86 19.41
CA MET A 1 -30.74 9.28 18.16
C MET A 1 -29.68 9.50 17.07
N ARG A 2 -28.50 8.88 17.14
CA ARG A 2 -28.08 7.61 16.47
C ARG A 2 -28.62 7.39 15.04
N ALA A 3 -27.67 7.04 14.16
CA ALA A 3 -27.73 6.77 12.71
C ALA A 3 -27.75 8.05 11.84
N CYS A 4 -26.81 8.32 10.91
CA CYS A 4 -26.29 7.38 9.93
C CYS A 4 -24.95 7.88 9.30
N CYS A 5 -23.84 7.82 10.04
CA CYS A 5 -22.48 7.92 9.45
C CYS A 5 -22.09 6.65 8.67
N ALA A 6 -23.04 5.87 8.14
CA ALA A 6 -22.80 4.48 7.76
C ALA A 6 -23.00 4.14 6.27
N TYR A 7 -23.44 5.03 5.38
CA TYR A 7 -23.96 4.57 4.07
C TYR A 7 -23.73 5.47 2.84
N TYR A 8 -22.73 6.35 2.82
CA TYR A 8 -22.40 7.03 1.56
C TYR A 8 -21.56 6.10 0.68
N SER A 9 -22.25 5.23 -0.06
CA SER A 9 -21.71 4.53 -1.22
C SER A 9 -20.95 5.53 -2.10
N PRO A 10 -19.78 5.18 -2.67
CA PRO A 10 -19.03 6.06 -3.57
C PRO A 10 -19.89 6.60 -4.73
N VAL A 11 -20.98 5.90 -5.08
CA VAL A 11 -22.00 6.33 -6.04
C VAL A 11 -22.73 7.62 -5.63
N ALA A 12 -23.06 7.78 -4.34
CA ALA A 12 -23.80 8.93 -3.85
C ALA A 12 -22.92 10.19 -3.82
N LEU A 13 -21.62 10.03 -3.52
CA LEU A 13 -20.65 11.10 -3.51
C LEU A 13 -20.30 11.57 -4.94
N ALA A 14 -20.14 10.63 -5.89
CA ALA A 14 -19.83 10.92 -7.29
C ALA A 14 -20.79 11.95 -7.95
N LYS A 15 -22.09 11.87 -7.62
CA LYS A 15 -23.12 12.81 -8.11
C LYS A 15 -22.98 14.23 -7.55
N ALA A 16 -22.45 14.38 -6.34
CA ALA A 16 -22.34 15.67 -5.66
C ALA A 16 -21.09 16.47 -6.07
N ILE A 17 -20.02 15.80 -6.51
CA ILE A 17 -18.71 16.42 -6.82
C ILE A 17 -18.31 16.34 -8.31
N GLY A 18 -19.22 15.88 -9.18
CA GLY A 18 -19.00 15.86 -10.64
C GLY A 18 -17.98 14.81 -11.13
N ARG A 19 -17.62 13.83 -10.31
CA ARG A 19 -16.69 12.74 -10.67
C ARG A 19 -17.47 11.50 -11.13
N THR A 20 -16.91 10.74 -12.07
CA THR A 20 -17.58 9.56 -12.63
C THR A 20 -17.42 8.33 -11.71
N LYS A 21 -18.33 7.37 -11.78
CA LYS A 21 -18.22 6.09 -11.04
C LYS A 21 -16.91 5.36 -11.36
N THR A 22 -16.45 5.46 -12.62
CA THR A 22 -15.19 4.88 -13.10
C THR A 22 -13.97 5.43 -12.36
N TYR A 23 -14.00 6.70 -11.94
CA TYR A 23 -12.92 7.29 -11.13
C TYR A 23 -12.75 6.54 -9.81
N TYR A 24 -13.82 6.41 -9.01
CA TYR A 24 -13.74 5.72 -7.70
C TYR A 24 -13.41 4.23 -7.80
N VAL A 25 -13.91 3.54 -8.83
CA VAL A 25 -13.54 2.14 -9.06
C VAL A 25 -12.05 2.02 -9.41
N ARG A 26 -11.52 2.93 -10.22
CA ARG A 26 -10.09 2.98 -10.54
C ARG A 26 -9.25 3.22 -9.28
N GLU A 27 -9.59 4.24 -8.49
CA GLU A 27 -8.83 4.57 -7.27
C GLU A 27 -8.85 3.40 -6.28
N ALA A 28 -10.00 2.77 -6.05
CA ALA A 28 -10.11 1.61 -5.17
C ALA A 28 -9.27 0.42 -5.65
N ILE A 29 -9.18 0.20 -6.98
CA ILE A 29 -8.30 -0.84 -7.52
C ILE A 29 -6.83 -0.48 -7.32
N ILE A 30 -6.44 0.77 -7.60
CA ILE A 30 -5.05 1.23 -7.45
C ILE A 30 -4.59 1.10 -6.00
N GLU A 31 -5.40 1.56 -5.04
CA GLU A 31 -5.08 1.49 -3.60
C GLU A 31 -4.81 0.04 -3.15
N HIS A 32 -5.51 -0.95 -3.71
CA HIS A 32 -5.29 -2.36 -3.40
C HIS A 32 -4.16 -3.02 -4.21
N LEU A 33 -3.72 -2.42 -5.32
CA LEU A 33 -2.58 -2.93 -6.10
C LEU A 33 -1.25 -2.63 -5.41
N ASP A 34 -1.14 -1.50 -4.71
CA ASP A 34 0.08 -1.12 -4.00
C ASP A 34 0.49 -2.19 -2.99
N ASP A 35 -0.45 -2.68 -2.17
CA ASP A 35 -0.20 -3.74 -1.19
C ASP A 35 0.28 -5.06 -1.84
N LEU A 36 -0.28 -5.41 -3.00
CA LEU A 36 0.11 -6.60 -3.75
C LEU A 36 1.50 -6.45 -4.38
N GLU A 37 1.83 -5.27 -4.87
CA GLU A 37 3.15 -4.95 -5.41
C GLU A 37 4.22 -5.02 -4.32
N TYR A 38 3.95 -4.48 -3.13
CA TYR A 38 4.87 -4.60 -1.99
C TYR A 38 5.17 -6.05 -1.62
N LEU A 39 4.15 -6.89 -1.52
CA LEU A 39 4.33 -8.31 -1.22
C LEU A 39 5.17 -9.01 -2.29
N TYR A 40 4.84 -8.79 -3.56
CA TYR A 40 5.56 -9.39 -4.68
C TYR A 40 7.04 -8.99 -4.69
N LEU A 41 7.34 -7.71 -4.50
CA LEU A 41 8.71 -7.21 -4.44
C LEU A 41 9.50 -7.78 -3.24
N ALA A 42 8.85 -7.90 -2.08
CA ALA A 42 9.46 -8.50 -0.90
C ALA A 42 9.80 -9.99 -1.13
N GLU A 43 8.90 -10.76 -1.72
CA GLU A 43 9.13 -12.16 -2.07
C GLU A 43 10.26 -12.33 -3.08
N GLN A 44 10.29 -11.52 -4.14
CA GLN A 44 11.40 -11.53 -5.09
C GLN A 44 12.74 -11.23 -4.41
N ARG A 45 12.80 -10.24 -3.52
CA ARG A 45 14.03 -9.92 -2.79
C ARG A 45 14.48 -11.07 -1.89
N LEU A 46 13.56 -11.75 -1.23
CA LEU A 46 13.88 -12.94 -0.43
C LEU A 46 14.47 -14.07 -1.30
N LEU A 47 13.93 -14.28 -2.50
CA LEU A 47 14.47 -15.27 -3.44
C LEU A 47 15.89 -14.92 -3.90
N GLU A 48 16.15 -13.65 -4.22
CA GLU A 48 17.50 -13.19 -4.62
C GLU A 48 18.51 -13.35 -3.48
N ILE A 49 18.12 -13.07 -2.23
CA ILE A 49 18.96 -13.29 -1.04
C ILE A 49 19.25 -14.79 -0.88
N ARG A 50 18.23 -15.65 -0.95
CA ARG A 50 18.39 -17.11 -0.82
C ARG A 50 19.25 -17.71 -1.94
N ALA A 51 19.17 -17.14 -3.14
CA ALA A 51 19.99 -17.54 -4.28
C ALA A 51 21.42 -16.96 -4.25
N GLY A 52 21.77 -16.16 -3.23
CA GLY A 52 23.09 -15.54 -3.11
C GLY A 52 23.38 -14.45 -4.15
N ARG A 53 22.33 -13.89 -4.78
CA ARG A 53 22.44 -12.87 -5.84
C ARG A 53 22.24 -11.43 -5.32
N ALA A 54 21.81 -11.28 -4.07
CA ALA A 54 21.62 -9.98 -3.44
C ALA A 54 22.66 -9.73 -2.33
N THR A 55 23.23 -8.53 -2.34
CA THR A 55 24.02 -8.02 -1.21
C THR A 55 23.09 -7.68 -0.05
N THR A 56 23.44 -8.14 1.15
CA THR A 56 22.71 -7.81 2.39
C THR A 56 23.60 -6.96 3.30
N ILE A 57 22.96 -6.14 4.13
CA ILE A 57 23.61 -5.37 5.19
C ILE A 57 22.96 -5.73 6.53
N PRO A 58 23.75 -5.90 7.61
CA PRO A 58 23.19 -6.15 8.94
C PRO A 58 22.21 -5.06 9.36
N LEU A 59 21.13 -5.45 10.05
CA LEU A 59 20.12 -4.51 10.52
C LEU A 59 20.73 -3.43 11.43
N ALA A 60 21.69 -3.79 12.28
CA ALA A 60 22.38 -2.86 13.16
C ALA A 60 23.07 -1.71 12.39
N ASP A 61 23.67 -2.01 11.24
CA ASP A 61 24.35 -1.01 10.41
C ASP A 61 23.33 -0.06 9.75
N VAL A 62 22.17 -0.59 9.35
CA VAL A 62 21.05 0.22 8.83
C VAL A 62 20.51 1.15 9.89
N MET A 63 20.23 0.63 11.09
CA MET A 63 19.71 1.42 12.21
C MET A 63 20.67 2.55 12.59
N LYS A 64 21.97 2.25 12.65
CA LYS A 64 23.02 3.25 12.88
C LYS A 64 23.08 4.29 11.78
N LYS A 65 22.94 3.90 10.51
CA LYS A 65 22.99 4.82 9.37
C LYS A 65 21.88 5.86 9.39
N TYR A 66 20.68 5.46 9.82
CA TYR A 66 19.49 6.33 9.84
C TYR A 66 19.19 6.93 11.22
N ASP A 67 20.01 6.65 12.23
CA ASP A 67 19.81 7.11 13.61
C ASP A 67 18.42 6.73 14.17
N VAL A 68 17.97 5.52 13.84
CA VAL A 68 16.67 4.95 14.26
C VAL A 68 16.84 3.82 15.26
N ALA A 69 17.96 3.81 16.00
CA ALA A 69 18.15 2.88 17.10
C ALA A 69 17.30 3.33 18.29
N ASP A 70 16.39 2.46 18.75
CA ASP A 70 15.63 2.65 20.00
C ASP A 70 16.56 2.79 21.22
#